data_AF-A0A7S1LUE0-F1
#
_entry.id   AF-A0A7S1LUE0-F1
#
_cell.length_a   1.000
_cell.length_b   1.000
_cell.length_c   1.000
_cell.angle_alpha   90.00
_cell.angle_beta   90.00
_cell.angle_gamma   90.00
#
_symmetry.space_group_name_H-M   'P 1'
#
loop_
_entity.id
_entity.type
_entity.pdbx_description
1 polymer ?
#
loop_
_entity_poly.entity_id
_entity_poly.type
_entity_poly.pdbx_seq_one_letter_code
_entity_poly.pdbx_strand_id
1 'polypeptide(L)'
;EAEVEKRVREVKVAHVLLLCQVSGLALLVTGITRVRRSAVGEYSAPPLRDIASILFKLFSAVALCCPSMVSWRSIDAVHGAFALLCVLAVAPPAFERSTDQSFMPQRLLITICFMWLLSLARRDAYIVITSDVLFTLSAGSSIWLHGRLYFNISLMLPVLGVFMLFASLAAVAMEKWSRATIREGLQMKAAKQLLAAATALLRSCCDMVVELNSEGVILGDARDLGSYLLRGPGYSLNGRLLTDLMVDEADQRAFEASLQAPKRGGTGMADSIHVHMRDANSTKLNLQLLFFRFAHVD
;
A
#
# COMPACT_ATOMS: atom_id res chain seq x y z
N GLU A 1 -4.57 6.91 12.30
CA GLU A 1 -4.22 5.56 11.80
C GLU A 1 -5.30 4.99 10.90
N ALA A 2 -6.54 4.86 11.39
CA ALA A 2 -7.67 4.36 10.61
C ALA A 2 -7.91 5.12 9.30
N GLU A 3 -7.69 6.45 9.26
CA GLU A 3 -8.03 7.25 8.08
C GLU A 3 -7.03 7.13 6.92
N VAL A 4 -5.72 7.05 7.21
CA VAL A 4 -4.71 6.83 6.16
C VAL A 4 -4.80 5.40 5.64
N GLU A 5 -5.01 4.44 6.53
CA GLU A 5 -5.23 3.05 6.14
C GLU A 5 -6.50 2.92 5.30
N LYS A 6 -7.57 3.64 5.66
CA LYS A 6 -8.80 3.74 4.88
C LYS A 6 -8.54 4.35 3.50
N ARG A 7 -7.81 5.46 3.38
CA ARG A 7 -7.51 6.09 2.08
C ARG A 7 -6.63 5.24 1.17
N VAL A 8 -5.60 4.58 1.71
CA VAL A 8 -4.78 3.63 0.95
C VAL A 8 -5.62 2.44 0.50
N ARG A 9 -6.53 1.96 1.36
CA ARG A 9 -7.47 0.89 1.03
C ARG A 9 -8.46 1.34 -0.04
N GLU A 10 -8.99 2.56 0.03
CA GLU A 10 -9.90 3.16 -0.95
C GLU A 10 -9.26 3.35 -2.32
N VAL A 11 -8.01 3.84 -2.38
CA VAL A 11 -7.28 4.01 -3.67
C VAL A 11 -6.95 2.66 -4.31
N LYS A 12 -6.58 1.66 -3.49
CA LYS A 12 -6.37 0.29 -3.97
C LYS A 12 -7.69 -0.32 -4.49
N VAL A 13 -8.78 -0.16 -3.74
CA VAL A 13 -10.13 -0.62 -4.12
C VAL A 13 -10.61 0.07 -5.39
N ALA A 14 -10.40 1.38 -5.56
CA ALA A 14 -10.82 2.12 -6.75
C ALA A 14 -10.08 1.69 -8.02
N HIS A 15 -8.76 1.49 -7.96
CA HIS A 15 -7.98 0.99 -9.10
C HIS A 15 -8.39 -0.44 -9.48
N VAL A 16 -8.62 -1.27 -8.47
CA VAL A 16 -9.07 -2.64 -8.63
C VAL A 16 -10.47 -2.69 -9.25
N LEU A 17 -11.42 -1.87 -8.78
CA LEU A 17 -12.77 -1.71 -9.35
C LEU A 17 -12.74 -1.25 -10.81
N LEU A 18 -11.91 -0.26 -11.15
CA LEU A 18 -11.78 0.23 -12.53
C LEU A 18 -11.27 -0.88 -13.46
N LEU A 19 -10.24 -1.60 -13.06
CA LEU A 19 -9.70 -2.74 -13.81
C LEU A 19 -10.72 -3.86 -14.00
N CYS A 20 -11.59 -4.07 -13.01
CA CYS A 20 -12.63 -5.10 -13.09
C CYS A 20 -13.88 -4.69 -13.83
N GLN A 21 -14.21 -3.40 -13.89
CA GLN A 21 -15.20 -2.92 -14.84
C GLN A 21 -14.71 -3.16 -16.27
N VAL A 22 -13.43 -2.87 -16.55
CA VAL A 22 -12.84 -3.09 -17.88
C VAL A 22 -12.78 -4.59 -18.24
N SER A 23 -12.32 -5.46 -17.33
CA SER A 23 -12.28 -6.90 -17.59
C SER A 23 -13.68 -7.53 -17.63
N GLY A 24 -14.58 -7.16 -16.70
CA GLY A 24 -15.97 -7.60 -16.70
C GLY A 24 -16.72 -7.23 -17.98
N LEU A 25 -16.53 -6.01 -18.49
CA LEU A 25 -17.13 -5.56 -19.76
C LEU A 25 -16.59 -6.35 -20.95
N ALA A 26 -15.26 -6.55 -21.02
CA ALA A 26 -14.64 -7.36 -22.05
C ALA A 26 -15.17 -8.81 -22.03
N LEU A 27 -15.37 -9.37 -20.84
CA LEU A 27 -15.85 -10.73 -20.63
C LEU A 27 -17.34 -10.88 -20.94
N LEU A 28 -18.17 -9.86 -20.67
CA LEU A 28 -19.58 -9.82 -21.06
C LEU A 28 -19.72 -9.80 -22.59
N VAL A 29 -18.92 -8.97 -23.26
CA VAL A 29 -18.88 -8.88 -24.73
C VAL A 29 -18.45 -10.23 -25.34
N THR A 30 -17.47 -10.91 -24.74
CA THR A 30 -17.01 -12.23 -25.21
C THR A 30 -18.05 -13.34 -24.99
N GLY A 31 -18.80 -13.27 -23.88
CA GLY A 31 -19.90 -14.19 -23.61
C GLY A 31 -21.07 -14.01 -24.58
N ILE A 32 -21.52 -12.77 -24.78
CA ILE A 32 -22.64 -12.43 -25.69
C ILE A 32 -22.31 -12.84 -27.13
N THR A 33 -21.09 -12.59 -27.59
CA THR A 33 -20.66 -12.98 -28.94
C THR A 33 -20.63 -14.49 -29.15
N ARG A 34 -20.31 -15.28 -28.11
CA ARG A 34 -20.34 -16.75 -28.18
C ARG A 34 -21.75 -17.33 -28.08
N VAL A 35 -22.59 -16.82 -27.18
CA VAL A 35 -24.00 -17.24 -27.09
C VAL A 35 -24.72 -16.95 -28.40
N ARG A 36 -24.46 -15.79 -29.02
CA ARG A 36 -25.01 -15.46 -30.34
C ARG A 36 -24.58 -16.44 -31.42
N ARG A 37 -23.33 -16.93 -31.41
CA ARG A 37 -22.87 -17.96 -32.37
C ARG A 37 -23.49 -19.33 -32.10
N SER A 38 -23.65 -19.73 -30.84
CA SER A 38 -24.31 -20.98 -30.47
C SER A 38 -25.80 -20.98 -30.86
N ALA A 39 -26.49 -19.86 -30.72
CA ALA A 39 -27.90 -19.69 -31.11
C ALA A 39 -28.14 -19.84 -32.63
N VAL A 40 -27.10 -19.69 -33.46
CA VAL A 40 -27.18 -19.91 -34.93
C VAL A 40 -27.10 -21.40 -35.29
N GLY A 41 -27.06 -22.31 -34.31
CA GLY A 41 -27.23 -23.75 -34.52
C GLY A 41 -25.93 -24.53 -34.75
N GLU A 42 -24.77 -23.92 -34.52
CA GLU A 42 -23.47 -24.56 -34.78
C GLU A 42 -22.94 -25.46 -33.64
N TYR A 43 -23.53 -25.48 -32.44
CA TYR A 43 -23.01 -26.29 -31.32
C TYR A 43 -24.10 -26.87 -30.41
N SER A 44 -24.12 -28.20 -30.29
CA SER A 44 -24.95 -28.95 -29.34
C SER A 44 -24.22 -29.15 -28.01
N ALA A 45 -24.81 -28.61 -26.94
CA ALA A 45 -24.38 -28.61 -25.53
C ALA A 45 -23.35 -27.52 -25.13
N PRO A 46 -23.64 -26.70 -24.09
CA PRO A 46 -22.63 -25.82 -23.52
C PRO A 46 -21.61 -26.68 -22.78
N PRO A 47 -20.32 -26.68 -23.17
CA PRO A 47 -19.32 -27.47 -22.48
C PRO A 47 -19.17 -26.96 -21.05
N LEU A 48 -18.96 -27.87 -20.10
CA LEU A 48 -18.61 -27.64 -18.68
C LEU A 48 -17.66 -26.45 -18.45
N ARG A 49 -16.81 -26.16 -19.45
CA ARG A 49 -15.92 -25.02 -19.60
C ARG A 49 -16.59 -23.65 -19.45
N ASP A 50 -17.80 -23.47 -19.99
CA ASP A 50 -18.49 -22.17 -19.96
C ASP A 50 -19.06 -21.88 -18.57
N ILE A 51 -19.59 -22.89 -17.88
CA ILE A 51 -20.07 -22.80 -16.50
C ILE A 51 -18.89 -22.50 -15.56
N ALA A 52 -17.77 -23.21 -15.73
CA ALA A 52 -16.55 -22.95 -14.97
C ALA A 52 -16.07 -21.49 -15.20
N SER A 53 -16.01 -21.03 -16.45
CA SER A 53 -15.63 -19.64 -16.75
C SER A 53 -16.53 -18.61 -16.07
N ILE A 54 -17.85 -18.84 -16.04
CA ILE A 54 -18.80 -17.94 -15.38
C ILE A 54 -18.60 -17.94 -13.86
N LEU A 55 -18.42 -19.11 -13.25
CA LEU A 55 -18.21 -19.23 -11.80
C LEU A 55 -16.91 -18.56 -11.35
N PHE A 56 -15.83 -18.69 -12.11
CA PHE A 56 -14.58 -17.97 -11.83
C PHE A 56 -14.78 -16.46 -11.86
N LYS A 57 -15.46 -15.96 -12.90
CA LYS A 57 -15.76 -14.54 -13.07
C LYS A 57 -16.61 -13.99 -11.93
N LEU A 58 -17.60 -14.76 -11.49
CA LEU A 58 -18.45 -14.38 -10.36
C LEU A 58 -17.64 -14.31 -9.06
N PHE A 59 -16.76 -15.29 -8.82
CA PHE A 59 -15.90 -15.30 -7.65
C PHE A 59 -14.89 -14.15 -7.66
N SER A 60 -14.23 -13.90 -8.79
CA SER A 60 -13.30 -12.78 -8.95
C SER A 60 -14.01 -11.45 -8.74
N ALA A 61 -15.24 -11.27 -9.23
CA ALA A 61 -16.05 -10.08 -8.97
C ALA A 61 -16.45 -9.93 -7.50
N VAL A 62 -16.82 -11.01 -6.81
CA VAL A 62 -17.18 -10.99 -5.38
C VAL A 62 -15.97 -10.69 -4.48
N ALA A 63 -14.83 -11.34 -4.74
CA ALA A 63 -13.58 -11.07 -4.03
C ALA A 63 -13.14 -9.60 -4.20
N LEU A 64 -13.55 -8.99 -5.32
CA LEU A 64 -13.25 -7.60 -5.62
C LEU A 64 -14.20 -6.58 -4.99
N CYS A 65 -15.50 -6.82 -5.09
CA CYS A 65 -16.53 -5.93 -4.58
C CYS A 65 -16.61 -6.01 -3.04
N CYS A 66 -16.25 -7.16 -2.47
CA CYS A 66 -16.33 -7.43 -1.05
C CYS A 66 -15.01 -8.02 -0.51
N PRO A 67 -13.89 -7.26 -0.55
CA PRO A 67 -12.58 -7.77 -0.14
C PRO A 67 -12.51 -8.15 1.35
N SER A 68 -13.43 -7.65 2.17
CA SER A 68 -13.59 -8.04 3.58
C SER A 68 -14.23 -9.42 3.76
N MET A 69 -14.97 -9.93 2.77
CA MET A 69 -15.67 -11.22 2.86
C MET A 69 -14.81 -12.39 2.43
N VAL A 70 -13.70 -12.15 1.73
CA VAL A 70 -12.86 -13.21 1.16
C VAL A 70 -11.46 -13.09 1.74
N SER A 71 -11.04 -14.11 2.49
CA SER A 71 -9.67 -14.16 3.00
C SER A 71 -8.67 -14.31 1.85
N TRP A 72 -7.49 -13.71 1.95
CA TRP A 72 -6.43 -13.85 0.94
C TRP A 72 -6.10 -15.31 0.59
N ARG A 73 -6.14 -16.21 1.60
CA ARG A 73 -5.96 -17.65 1.41
C ARG A 73 -7.06 -18.30 0.57
N SER A 74 -8.29 -17.80 0.68
CA SER A 74 -9.43 -18.25 -0.13
C SER A 74 -9.30 -17.81 -1.58
N ILE A 75 -8.78 -16.61 -1.84
CA ILE A 75 -8.50 -16.11 -3.20
C ILE A 75 -7.45 -17.00 -3.88
N ASP A 76 -6.35 -17.29 -3.18
CA ASP A 76 -5.27 -18.16 -3.68
C ASP A 76 -5.78 -19.58 -3.97
N ALA A 77 -6.58 -20.14 -3.06
CA ALA A 77 -7.13 -21.50 -3.21
C ALA A 77 -8.08 -21.59 -4.41
N VAL A 78 -8.96 -20.60 -4.59
CA VAL A 78 -9.91 -20.61 -5.71
C VAL A 78 -9.22 -20.32 -7.04
N HIS A 79 -8.26 -19.39 -7.09
CA HIS A 79 -7.46 -19.17 -8.29
C HIS A 79 -6.65 -20.42 -8.65
N GLY A 80 -6.01 -21.06 -7.67
CA GLY A 80 -5.29 -22.33 -7.85
C GLY A 80 -6.18 -23.45 -8.38
N ALA A 81 -7.38 -23.63 -7.81
CA ALA A 81 -8.35 -24.62 -8.27
C ALA A 81 -8.84 -24.33 -9.69
N PHE A 82 -9.08 -23.07 -10.03
CA PHE A 82 -9.54 -22.69 -11.36
C PHE A 82 -8.48 -22.86 -12.43
N ALA A 83 -7.25 -22.50 -12.11
CA ALA A 83 -6.14 -22.75 -12.98
C ALA A 83 -5.91 -24.25 -13.18
N LEU A 84 -6.01 -25.07 -12.13
CA LEU A 84 -5.96 -26.52 -12.26
C LEU A 84 -7.06 -27.02 -13.19
N LEU A 85 -8.30 -26.52 -13.05
CA LEU A 85 -9.41 -26.83 -13.97
C LEU A 85 -9.14 -26.40 -15.41
N CYS A 86 -8.54 -25.21 -15.63
CA CYS A 86 -8.13 -24.74 -16.95
C CYS A 86 -7.05 -25.64 -17.55
N VAL A 87 -6.06 -26.06 -16.76
CA VAL A 87 -5.01 -27.00 -17.18
C VAL A 87 -5.63 -28.35 -17.54
N LEU A 88 -6.53 -28.88 -16.71
CA LEU A 88 -7.23 -30.14 -16.97
C LEU A 88 -8.14 -30.07 -18.21
N ALA A 89 -8.78 -28.93 -18.46
CA ALA A 89 -9.65 -28.72 -19.62
C ALA A 89 -8.86 -28.54 -20.93
N VAL A 90 -7.59 -28.16 -20.85
CA VAL A 90 -6.71 -27.96 -22.01
C VAL A 90 -5.81 -29.18 -22.25
N ALA A 91 -5.49 -29.96 -21.20
CA ALA A 91 -4.76 -31.20 -21.29
C ALA A 91 -5.46 -32.16 -22.27
N PRO A 92 -4.75 -32.75 -23.24
CA PRO A 92 -5.34 -33.76 -24.10
C PRO A 92 -5.80 -34.93 -23.21
N PRO A 93 -6.97 -35.53 -23.48
CA PRO A 93 -7.33 -36.77 -22.84
C PRO A 93 -6.21 -37.77 -23.14
N ALA A 94 -5.63 -38.38 -22.10
CA ALA A 94 -4.46 -39.27 -22.22
C ALA A 94 -4.68 -40.50 -23.13
N PHE A 95 -5.86 -40.64 -23.74
CA PHE A 95 -6.31 -41.79 -24.51
C PHE A 95 -6.75 -41.49 -25.95
N GLU A 96 -6.75 -40.25 -26.45
CA GLU A 96 -7.06 -40.01 -27.87
C GLU A 96 -5.81 -40.13 -28.76
N ARG A 97 -5.66 -41.30 -29.39
CA ARG A 97 -4.80 -41.51 -30.56
C ARG A 97 -5.39 -40.79 -31.78
N SER A 98 -5.30 -39.47 -31.86
CA SER A 98 -5.60 -38.74 -33.10
C SER A 98 -4.33 -38.16 -33.72
N THR A 99 -4.12 -38.46 -35.00
CA THR A 99 -2.92 -38.26 -35.83
C THR A 99 -2.55 -36.81 -36.14
N ASP A 100 -3.28 -35.80 -35.61
CA ASP A 100 -2.99 -34.39 -35.85
C ASP A 100 -2.06 -33.80 -34.77
N GLN A 101 -0.76 -33.90 -35.01
CA GLN A 101 0.31 -33.42 -34.12
C GLN A 101 0.40 -31.88 -33.98
N SER A 102 -0.33 -31.10 -34.79
CA SER A 102 -0.17 -29.63 -34.86
C SER A 102 -0.74 -28.86 -33.66
N PHE A 103 -1.64 -29.47 -32.87
CA PHE A 103 -2.33 -28.78 -31.76
C PHE A 103 -1.66 -28.90 -30.37
N MET A 104 -0.71 -29.82 -30.21
CA MET A 104 -0.07 -30.07 -28.91
C MET A 104 0.74 -28.86 -28.35
N PRO A 105 1.57 -28.14 -29.14
CA PRO A 105 2.41 -27.07 -28.60
C PRO A 105 1.61 -25.85 -28.11
N GLN A 106 0.46 -25.54 -28.71
CA GLN A 106 -0.40 -24.43 -28.26
C GLN A 106 -1.01 -24.69 -26.89
N ARG A 107 -1.47 -25.91 -26.64
CA ARG A 107 -2.09 -26.33 -25.36
C ARG A 107 -1.08 -26.33 -24.21
N LEU A 108 0.14 -26.80 -24.49
CA LEU A 108 1.26 -26.81 -23.54
C LEU A 108 1.71 -25.39 -23.18
N LEU A 109 1.77 -24.48 -24.17
CA LEU A 109 2.08 -23.07 -23.93
C LEU A 109 1.05 -22.38 -23.03
N ILE A 110 -0.24 -22.56 -23.31
CA ILE A 110 -1.33 -22.00 -22.50
C ILE A 110 -1.22 -22.49 -21.06
N THR A 111 -0.93 -23.78 -20.87
CA THR A 111 -0.76 -24.42 -19.56
C THR A 111 0.43 -23.85 -18.79
N ILE A 112 1.59 -23.70 -19.45
CA ILE A 112 2.80 -23.12 -18.85
C ILE A 112 2.56 -21.66 -18.47
N CYS A 113 1.93 -20.86 -19.35
CA CYS A 113 1.55 -19.49 -19.03
C CYS A 113 0.62 -19.45 -17.81
N PHE A 114 -0.41 -20.31 -17.75
CA PHE A 114 -1.34 -20.37 -16.62
C PHE A 114 -0.67 -20.77 -15.30
N MET A 115 0.25 -21.73 -15.33
CA MET A 115 1.03 -22.15 -14.15
C MET A 115 2.00 -21.05 -13.68
N TRP A 116 2.58 -20.29 -14.62
CA TRP A 116 3.43 -19.15 -14.30
C TRP A 116 2.62 -18.01 -13.66
N LEU A 117 1.45 -17.69 -14.22
CA LEU A 117 0.47 -16.73 -13.70
C LEU A 117 0.07 -17.07 -12.26
N LEU A 118 -0.25 -18.34 -11.99
CA LEU A 118 -0.53 -18.84 -10.65
C LEU A 118 0.63 -18.70 -9.68
N SER A 119 1.86 -18.97 -10.13
CA SER A 119 3.04 -18.86 -9.26
C SER A 119 3.28 -17.42 -8.81
N LEU A 120 2.93 -16.45 -9.66
CA LEU A 120 3.00 -15.03 -9.37
C LEU A 120 1.82 -14.54 -8.53
N ALA A 121 0.67 -15.21 -8.62
CA ALA A 121 -0.52 -14.85 -7.85
C ALA A 121 -0.32 -14.87 -6.33
N ARG A 122 0.55 -15.76 -5.85
CA ARG A 122 0.94 -15.82 -4.44
C ARG A 122 1.74 -14.61 -3.95
N ARG A 123 2.27 -13.77 -4.85
CA ARG A 123 3.16 -12.67 -4.49
C ARG A 123 2.47 -11.31 -4.47
N ASP A 124 1.55 -11.05 -5.41
CA ASP A 124 0.82 -9.78 -5.43
C ASP A 124 -0.46 -9.85 -6.27
N ALA A 125 -1.56 -9.33 -5.73
CA ALA A 125 -2.86 -9.27 -6.40
C ALA A 125 -2.79 -8.46 -7.71
N TYR A 126 -1.91 -7.45 -7.74
CA TYR A 126 -1.70 -6.62 -8.93
C TYR A 126 -1.13 -7.41 -10.11
N ILE A 127 -0.27 -8.41 -9.85
CA ILE A 127 0.28 -9.27 -10.90
C ILE A 127 -0.81 -10.13 -11.50
N VAL A 128 -1.69 -10.69 -10.65
CA VAL A 128 -2.83 -11.50 -11.11
C VAL A 128 -3.73 -10.69 -12.02
N ILE A 129 -4.12 -9.50 -11.57
CA ILE A 129 -5.07 -8.66 -12.31
C ILE A 129 -4.49 -8.21 -13.64
N THR A 130 -3.25 -7.69 -13.65
CA THR A 130 -2.61 -7.31 -14.92
C THR A 130 -2.52 -8.52 -15.83
N SER A 131 -2.02 -9.63 -15.34
CA SER A 131 -1.78 -10.79 -16.18
C SER A 131 -3.06 -11.47 -16.70
N ASP A 132 -4.17 -11.43 -15.95
CA ASP A 132 -5.50 -11.90 -16.38
C ASP A 132 -6.13 -10.97 -17.43
N VAL A 133 -5.99 -9.65 -17.29
CA VAL A 133 -6.40 -8.67 -18.32
C VAL A 133 -5.68 -8.94 -19.63
N LEU A 134 -4.39 -9.24 -19.54
CA LEU A 134 -3.53 -9.47 -20.70
C LEU A 134 -3.79 -10.81 -21.37
N PHE A 135 -4.05 -11.85 -20.58
CA PHE A 135 -4.56 -13.11 -21.09
C PHE A 135 -5.91 -12.92 -21.80
N THR A 136 -6.82 -12.15 -21.21
CA THR A 136 -8.14 -11.87 -21.81
C THR A 136 -8.03 -11.09 -23.11
N LEU A 137 -7.15 -10.08 -23.18
CA LEU A 137 -6.89 -9.31 -24.41
C LEU A 137 -6.27 -10.18 -25.51
N SER A 138 -5.28 -11.02 -25.17
CA SER A 138 -4.66 -11.94 -26.15
C SER A 138 -5.67 -12.98 -26.65
N ALA A 139 -6.46 -13.59 -25.77
CA ALA A 139 -7.54 -14.50 -26.13
C ALA A 139 -8.59 -13.82 -27.03
N GLY A 140 -9.02 -12.60 -26.68
CA GLY A 140 -9.94 -11.79 -27.48
C GLY A 140 -9.40 -11.48 -28.88
N SER A 141 -8.13 -11.07 -28.98
CA SER A 141 -7.49 -10.80 -30.26
C SER A 141 -7.41 -12.04 -31.15
N SER A 142 -7.14 -13.21 -30.58
CA SER A 142 -7.05 -14.47 -31.35
C SER A 142 -8.40 -14.87 -31.96
N ILE A 143 -9.50 -14.65 -31.23
CA ILE A 143 -10.87 -14.92 -31.70
C ILE A 143 -11.27 -13.94 -32.80
N TRP A 144 -10.85 -12.67 -32.67
CA TRP A 144 -11.14 -11.64 -33.66
C TRP A 144 -10.35 -11.87 -34.97
N LEU A 145 -9.08 -12.30 -34.85
CA LEU A 145 -8.18 -12.51 -35.99
C LEU A 145 -8.38 -13.85 -36.71
N HIS A 146 -8.97 -14.87 -36.05
CA HIS A 146 -9.26 -16.18 -36.65
C HIS A 146 -10.14 -16.10 -37.91
N GLY A 147 -10.87 -14.99 -38.12
CA GLY A 147 -11.70 -14.79 -39.30
C GLY A 147 -11.01 -14.13 -40.49
N ARG A 148 -9.75 -13.65 -40.39
CA ARG A 148 -9.17 -12.80 -41.44
C ARG A 148 -7.73 -13.06 -41.90
N LEU A 149 -6.85 -13.76 -41.18
CA LEU A 149 -5.46 -13.99 -41.63
C LEU A 149 -4.85 -15.27 -41.02
N TYR A 150 -4.02 -15.98 -41.80
CA TYR A 150 -3.07 -17.00 -41.32
C TYR A 150 -2.06 -16.33 -40.38
N PHE A 151 -2.44 -16.16 -39.12
CA PHE A 151 -1.61 -15.49 -38.13
C PHE A 151 -0.46 -16.42 -37.73
N ASN A 152 0.77 -16.01 -38.03
CA ASN A 152 1.97 -16.80 -37.76
C ASN A 152 2.20 -16.90 -36.24
N ILE A 153 1.91 -18.07 -35.65
CA ILE A 153 2.10 -18.37 -34.22
C ILE A 153 3.53 -18.03 -33.77
N SER A 154 4.50 -18.20 -34.66
CA SER A 154 5.91 -17.86 -34.43
C SER A 154 6.16 -16.38 -34.11
N LEU A 155 5.29 -15.47 -34.54
CA LEU A 155 5.38 -14.03 -34.23
C LEU A 155 4.63 -13.64 -32.94
N MET A 156 3.58 -14.36 -32.56
CA MET A 156 2.85 -14.07 -31.31
C MET A 156 3.62 -14.49 -30.06
N LEU A 157 4.32 -15.63 -30.11
CA LEU A 157 5.06 -16.16 -28.97
C LEU A 157 6.08 -15.17 -28.39
N PRO A 158 6.97 -14.53 -29.19
CA PRO A 158 7.93 -13.56 -28.65
C PRO A 158 7.25 -12.30 -28.14
N VAL A 159 6.18 -11.82 -28.79
CA VAL A 159 5.43 -10.63 -28.33
C VAL A 159 4.81 -10.88 -26.97
N LEU A 160 4.18 -12.04 -26.77
CA LEU A 160 3.62 -12.42 -25.48
C LEU A 160 4.71 -12.56 -24.42
N GLY A 161 5.86 -13.16 -24.77
CA GLY A 161 7.00 -13.31 -23.87
C GLY A 161 7.58 -11.98 -23.38
N VAL A 162 7.85 -11.04 -24.30
CA VAL A 162 8.33 -9.68 -23.97
C VAL A 162 7.36 -8.98 -23.04
N PHE A 163 6.07 -9.15 -23.31
CA PHE A 163 5.03 -8.46 -22.58
C PHE A 163 4.83 -9.03 -21.17
N MET A 164 4.89 -10.35 -21.01
CA MET A 164 4.90 -11.01 -19.70
C MET A 164 6.13 -10.62 -18.88
N LEU A 165 7.29 -10.49 -19.52
CA LEU A 165 8.51 -9.99 -18.89
C LEU A 165 8.33 -8.55 -18.41
N PHE A 166 7.76 -7.65 -19.23
CA PHE A 166 7.46 -6.28 -18.82
C PHE A 166 6.48 -6.21 -17.64
N ALA A 167 5.41 -7.01 -17.67
CA ALA A 167 4.45 -7.08 -16.57
C ALA A 167 5.11 -7.56 -15.26
N SER A 168 5.99 -8.56 -15.33
CA SER A 168 6.74 -9.03 -14.15
C SER A 168 7.70 -7.98 -13.59
N LEU A 169 8.38 -7.22 -14.46
CA LEU A 169 9.28 -6.13 -14.04
C LEU A 169 8.49 -4.99 -13.39
N ALA A 170 7.38 -4.58 -13.99
CA ALA A 170 6.50 -3.54 -13.45
C ALA A 170 5.98 -3.94 -12.06
N ALA A 171 5.60 -5.20 -11.88
CA ALA A 171 5.14 -5.69 -10.59
C ALA A 171 6.23 -5.70 -9.52
N VAL A 172 7.44 -6.18 -9.84
CA VAL A 172 8.57 -6.13 -8.90
C VAL A 172 8.91 -4.68 -8.53
N ALA A 173 8.82 -3.74 -9.49
CA ALA A 173 9.02 -2.32 -9.22
C ALA A 173 7.94 -1.75 -8.30
N MET A 174 6.66 -2.07 -8.56
CA MET A 174 5.54 -1.65 -7.70
C MET A 174 5.64 -2.24 -6.29
N GLU A 175 6.05 -3.50 -6.15
CA GLU A 175 6.24 -4.13 -4.84
C GLU A 175 7.35 -3.42 -4.04
N LYS A 176 8.50 -3.14 -4.69
CA LYS A 176 9.59 -2.39 -4.06
C LYS A 176 9.14 -1.00 -3.63
N TRP A 177 8.40 -0.30 -4.48
CA TRP A 177 7.88 1.02 -4.17
C TRP A 177 6.89 0.98 -3.01
N SER A 178 5.92 0.06 -3.02
CA SER A 178 4.96 -0.11 -1.93
C SER A 178 5.67 -0.45 -0.61
N ARG A 179 6.67 -1.32 -0.62
CA ARG A 179 7.45 -1.66 0.58
C ARG A 179 8.21 -0.46 1.12
N ALA A 180 8.80 0.36 0.25
CA ALA A 180 9.47 1.60 0.65
C ALA A 180 8.49 2.57 1.33
N THR A 181 7.33 2.83 0.71
CA THR A 181 6.30 3.70 1.28
C THR A 181 5.75 3.17 2.61
N ILE A 182 5.52 1.85 2.71
CA ILE A 182 5.07 1.23 3.97
C ILE A 182 6.15 1.39 5.05
N ARG A 183 7.42 1.17 4.71
CA ARG A 183 8.53 1.31 5.66
C ARG A 183 8.68 2.73 6.17
N GLU A 184 8.60 3.73 5.29
CA GLU A 184 8.60 5.15 5.67
C GLU A 184 7.41 5.48 6.59
N GLY A 185 6.21 4.99 6.25
CA GLY A 185 5.03 5.16 7.09
C GLY A 185 5.17 4.51 8.47
N LEU A 186 5.77 3.30 8.54
CA LEU A 186 6.05 2.62 9.80
C LEU A 186 7.11 3.35 10.63
N GLN A 187 8.15 3.88 9.99
CA GLN A 187 9.19 4.68 10.66
C GLN A 187 8.60 5.96 11.26
N MET A 188 7.78 6.70 10.51
CA MET A 188 7.11 7.90 11.02
C MET A 188 6.16 7.56 12.18
N LYS A 189 5.42 6.45 12.09
CA LYS A 189 4.55 6.00 13.19
C LYS A 189 5.33 5.60 14.43
N ALA A 190 6.41 4.83 14.27
CA ALA A 190 7.27 4.43 15.38
C ALA A 190 7.89 5.65 16.07
N ALA A 191 8.34 6.64 15.29
CA ALA A 191 8.85 7.91 15.82
C ALA A 191 7.77 8.67 16.61
N LYS A 192 6.54 8.76 16.09
CA LYS A 192 5.41 9.39 16.80
C LYS A 192 5.01 8.65 18.08
N GLN A 193 5.02 7.31 18.06
CA GLN A 193 4.74 6.51 19.25
C GLN A 193 5.82 6.67 20.31
N LEU A 194 7.10 6.71 19.89
CA LEU A 194 8.21 6.97 20.79
C LEU A 194 8.12 8.38 21.40
N LEU A 195 7.81 9.41 20.59
CA LEU A 195 7.57 10.76 21.10
C LEU A 195 6.42 10.75 22.13
N ALA A 196 5.28 10.14 21.81
CA ALA A 196 4.14 10.08 22.71
C ALA A 196 4.48 9.37 24.04
N ALA A 197 5.21 8.25 23.97
CA ALA A 197 5.67 7.52 25.14
C ALA A 197 6.67 8.34 25.98
N ALA A 198 7.61 9.04 25.33
CA ALA A 198 8.56 9.90 26.01
C ALA A 198 7.85 11.09 26.67
N THR A 199 6.94 11.78 25.97
CA THR A 199 6.12 12.86 26.54
C THR A 199 5.29 12.37 27.72
N ALA A 200 4.72 11.16 27.67
CA ALA A 200 4.00 10.57 28.80
C ALA A 200 4.92 10.32 30.00
N LEU A 201 6.14 9.82 29.77
CA LEU A 201 7.15 9.64 30.81
C LEU A 201 7.57 10.99 31.41
N LEU A 202 7.81 12.01 30.58
CA LEU A 202 8.15 13.35 31.06
C LEU A 202 7.05 13.94 31.93
N ARG A 203 5.78 13.79 31.53
CA ARG A 203 4.63 14.21 32.35
C ARG A 203 4.51 13.46 33.67
N SER A 204 5.12 12.28 33.81
CA SER A 204 5.13 11.56 35.09
C SER A 204 6.24 12.03 36.04
N CYS A 205 7.28 12.68 35.52
CA CYS A 205 8.44 13.11 36.29
C CYS A 205 8.57 14.63 36.43
N CYS A 206 7.89 15.41 35.58
CA CYS A 206 7.99 16.87 35.51
C CYS A 206 6.63 17.51 35.83
N ASP A 207 6.64 18.65 36.51
CA ASP A 207 5.43 19.42 36.81
C ASP A 207 4.73 19.93 35.54
N MET A 208 5.51 20.18 34.47
CA MET A 208 5.01 20.63 33.17
C MET A 208 5.93 20.16 32.04
N VAL A 209 5.37 19.99 30.84
CA VAL A 209 6.11 19.63 29.63
C VAL A 209 5.70 20.56 28.50
N VAL A 210 6.70 21.14 27.83
CA VAL A 210 6.50 22.08 26.73
C VAL A 210 7.29 21.61 25.52
N GLU A 211 6.64 21.55 24.37
CA GLU A 211 7.27 21.21 23.10
C GLU A 211 7.85 22.47 22.47
N LEU A 212 9.09 22.39 21.98
CA LEU A 212 9.79 23.49 21.33
C LEU A 212 10.26 23.07 19.95
N ASN A 213 10.31 23.99 18.99
CA ASN A 213 10.97 23.75 17.71
C ASN A 213 12.50 23.89 17.81
N SER A 214 13.22 23.74 16.69
CA SER A 214 14.68 23.89 16.62
C SER A 214 15.20 25.27 16.99
N GLU A 215 14.36 26.31 16.95
CA GLU A 215 14.68 27.69 17.29
C GLU A 215 14.31 28.03 18.75
N GLY A 216 13.76 27.07 19.51
CA GLY A 216 13.29 27.32 20.88
C GLY A 216 11.93 28.01 20.96
N VAL A 217 11.17 28.04 19.86
CA VAL A 217 9.80 28.54 19.81
C VAL A 217 8.85 27.47 20.38
N ILE A 218 7.97 27.90 21.27
CA ILE A 218 6.95 27.06 21.90
C ILE A 218 5.94 26.58 20.85
N LEU A 219 5.84 25.27 20.70
CA LEU A 219 4.88 24.60 19.83
C LEU A 219 3.64 24.18 20.63
N GLY A 220 2.47 24.49 20.08
CA GLY A 220 1.20 24.03 20.64
C GLY A 220 0.77 24.78 21.91
N ASP A 221 -0.15 24.18 22.64
CA ASP A 221 -0.83 24.83 23.76
C ASP A 221 -0.11 24.56 25.09
N ALA A 222 0.78 25.47 25.50
CA ALA A 222 1.56 25.38 26.74
C ALA A 222 0.79 25.93 27.96
N ARG A 223 -0.45 25.46 28.18
CA ARG A 223 -1.33 25.97 29.25
C ARG A 223 -0.74 25.80 30.64
N ASP A 224 -0.07 24.69 30.89
CA ASP A 224 0.51 24.38 32.20
C ASP A 224 1.62 25.39 32.54
N LEU A 225 2.49 25.69 31.58
CA LEU A 225 3.51 26.74 31.71
C LEU A 225 2.86 28.12 31.87
N GLY A 226 1.84 28.45 31.06
CA GLY A 226 1.12 29.72 31.17
C GLY A 226 0.49 29.91 32.55
N SER A 227 -0.14 28.87 33.08
CA SER A 227 -0.77 28.87 34.40
C SER A 227 0.27 28.99 35.51
N TYR A 228 1.40 28.28 35.39
CA TYR A 228 2.50 28.36 36.35
C TYR A 228 3.15 29.75 36.39
N LEU A 229 3.25 30.41 35.23
CA LEU A 229 3.72 31.81 35.11
C LEU A 229 2.62 32.84 35.40
N LEU A 230 1.47 32.42 35.95
CA LEU A 230 0.33 33.28 36.27
C LEU A 230 -0.17 34.15 35.10
N ARG A 231 0.00 33.65 33.86
CA ARG A 231 -0.53 34.31 32.67
C ARG A 231 -2.04 34.10 32.64
N GLY A 232 -2.79 35.19 32.49
CA GLY A 232 -4.25 35.14 32.53
C GLY A 232 -4.86 34.20 31.47
N PRO A 233 -6.09 33.71 31.70
CA PRO A 233 -6.79 32.87 30.72
C PRO A 233 -6.93 33.62 29.40
N GLY A 234 -6.48 32.99 28.30
CA GLY A 234 -6.46 33.59 26.96
C GLY A 234 -5.09 34.06 26.49
N TYR A 235 -4.08 34.05 27.35
CA TYR A 235 -2.70 34.31 26.92
C TYR A 235 -2.08 33.05 26.31
N SER A 236 -1.95 33.03 24.99
CA SER A 236 -1.26 31.93 24.28
C SER A 236 0.25 32.13 24.31
N LEU A 237 0.97 31.09 24.71
CA LEU A 237 2.43 31.00 24.58
C LEU A 237 2.86 30.39 23.24
N ASN A 238 1.93 29.84 22.46
CA ASN A 238 2.22 29.24 21.15
C ASN A 238 2.86 30.25 20.20
N GLY A 239 3.99 29.89 19.60
CA GLY A 239 4.72 30.75 18.67
C GLY A 239 5.67 31.75 19.33
N ARG A 240 5.80 31.77 20.66
CA ARG A 240 6.78 32.63 21.37
C ARG A 240 8.09 31.89 21.59
N LEU A 241 9.20 32.63 21.63
CA LEU A 241 10.49 32.09 22.05
C LEU A 241 10.48 31.83 23.55
N LEU A 242 11.03 30.71 23.99
CA LEU A 242 11.16 30.42 25.43
C LEU A 242 12.09 31.43 26.13
N THR A 243 13.10 31.93 25.43
CA THR A 243 14.05 32.93 25.95
C THR A 243 13.40 34.26 26.32
N ASP A 244 12.30 34.63 25.66
CA ASP A 244 11.52 35.84 26.00
C ASP A 244 10.89 35.75 27.42
N LEU A 245 10.76 34.54 27.96
CA LEU A 245 10.23 34.31 29.31
C LEU A 245 11.32 34.31 30.38
N MET A 246 12.60 34.25 29.98
CA MET A 246 13.75 34.22 30.89
C MET A 246 14.15 35.64 31.31
N VAL A 247 14.47 35.81 32.59
CA VAL A 247 14.80 37.13 33.17
C VAL A 247 16.24 37.55 32.87
N ASP A 248 17.17 36.61 32.98
CA ASP A 248 18.60 36.89 32.93
C ASP A 248 19.17 36.57 31.53
N GLU A 249 19.96 37.48 30.96
CA GLU A 249 20.64 37.24 29.68
C GLU A 249 21.59 36.04 29.73
N ALA A 250 22.14 35.74 30.91
CA ALA A 250 23.00 34.58 31.11
C ALA A 250 22.24 33.26 30.89
N ASP A 251 20.99 33.19 31.38
CA ASP A 251 20.12 32.01 31.22
C ASP A 251 19.69 31.85 29.77
N GLN A 252 19.39 32.96 29.08
CA GLN A 252 19.08 32.97 27.65
C GLN A 252 20.25 32.41 26.83
N ARG A 253 21.47 32.93 27.04
CA ARG A 253 22.67 32.46 26.35
C ARG A 253 22.98 31.00 26.67
N ALA A 254 22.79 30.58 27.92
CA ALA A 254 23.01 29.18 28.32
C ALA A 254 22.02 28.24 27.62
N PHE A 255 20.75 28.64 27.52
CA PHE A 255 19.73 27.89 26.80
C PHE A 255 20.01 27.84 25.30
N GLU A 256 20.34 28.96 24.66
CA GLU A 256 20.71 29.00 23.24
C GLU A 256 21.96 28.18 22.93
N ALA A 257 22.99 28.27 23.77
CA ALA A 257 24.19 27.45 23.66
C ALA A 257 23.84 25.96 23.80
N SER A 258 22.91 25.61 24.69
CA SER A 258 22.42 24.24 24.79
C SER A 258 21.74 23.82 23.49
N LEU A 259 20.83 24.63 22.91
CA LEU A 259 20.12 24.36 21.66
C LEU A 259 21.06 24.09 20.49
N GLN A 260 22.13 24.88 20.38
CA GLN A 260 23.14 24.76 19.33
C GLN A 260 24.16 23.65 19.57
N ALA A 261 24.30 23.16 20.81
CA ALA A 261 25.26 22.12 21.12
C ALA A 261 24.99 20.88 20.25
N PRO A 262 26.02 20.34 19.56
CA PRO A 262 25.86 19.15 18.75
C PRO A 262 25.34 18.02 19.63
N LYS A 263 24.40 17.23 19.11
CA LYS A 263 23.90 16.04 19.79
C LYS A 263 25.12 15.18 20.14
N ARG A 264 25.49 15.13 21.41
CA ARG A 264 26.56 14.25 21.88
C ARG A 264 26.12 12.85 21.50
N GLY A 265 26.85 12.18 20.61
CA GLY A 265 26.49 10.88 20.01
C GLY A 265 26.41 9.71 21.00
N GLY A 266 26.32 9.99 22.31
CA GLY A 266 26.04 9.03 23.36
C GLY A 266 24.54 8.97 23.62
N THR A 267 24.04 7.75 23.71
CA THR A 267 22.66 7.43 24.06
C THR A 267 22.21 8.12 25.35
N GLY A 268 21.37 9.14 25.23
CA GLY A 268 20.20 9.32 26.10
C GLY A 268 20.35 10.09 27.41
N MET A 269 21.37 10.93 27.62
CA MET A 269 21.31 11.86 28.77
C MET A 269 20.44 13.06 28.43
N ALA A 270 19.38 13.23 29.22
CA ALA A 270 18.67 14.50 29.33
C ALA A 270 19.66 15.53 29.84
N ASP A 271 19.77 16.65 29.15
CA ASP A 271 20.51 17.79 29.67
C ASP A 271 19.57 18.60 30.55
N SER A 272 20.13 19.23 31.59
CA SER A 272 19.37 20.09 32.48
C SER A 272 20.06 21.44 32.66
N ILE A 273 19.28 22.51 32.65
CA ILE A 273 19.74 23.86 33.01
C ILE A 273 18.81 24.46 34.07
N HIS A 274 19.38 25.24 34.98
CA HIS A 274 18.61 26.07 35.88
C HIS A 274 18.43 27.44 35.23
N VAL A 275 17.20 27.93 35.19
CA VAL A 275 16.86 29.22 34.61
C VAL A 275 15.91 29.97 35.52
N HIS A 276 15.87 31.28 35.32
CA HIS A 276 14.95 32.15 36.00
C HIS A 276 13.94 32.71 35.02
N MET A 277 12.65 32.48 35.28
CA MET A 277 11.57 32.99 34.45
C MET A 277 10.75 34.07 35.16
N ARG A 278 10.16 34.97 34.37
CA ARG A 278 9.29 36.04 34.88
C ARG A 278 7.82 35.62 34.77
N ASP A 279 7.14 35.60 35.91
CA ASP A 279 5.68 35.47 35.94
C ASP A 279 4.98 36.77 35.45
N ALA A 280 3.65 36.78 35.43
CA ALA A 280 2.87 37.97 35.08
C ALA A 280 3.03 39.15 36.07
N ASN A 281 3.42 38.88 37.31
CA ASN A 281 3.59 39.85 38.39
C ASN A 281 5.04 40.36 38.52
N SER A 282 5.91 40.01 37.56
CA SER A 282 7.34 40.30 37.60
C SER A 282 8.13 39.60 38.72
N THR A 283 7.57 38.57 39.34
CA THR A 283 8.27 37.68 40.25
C THR A 283 9.24 36.80 39.46
N LYS A 284 10.45 36.64 40.01
CA LYS A 284 11.48 35.76 39.48
C LYS A 284 11.27 34.35 40.03
N LEU A 285 10.95 33.41 39.15
CA LEU A 285 10.74 32.00 39.48
C LEU A 285 11.96 31.18 39.08
N ASN A 286 12.45 30.34 40.00
CA ASN A 286 13.57 29.43 39.74
C ASN A 286 13.03 28.13 39.16
N LEU A 287 13.42 27.80 37.93
CA LEU A 287 12.99 26.62 37.21
C LEU A 287 14.19 25.76 36.83
N GLN A 288 14.02 24.44 36.89
CA GLN A 288 14.95 23.49 36.29
C GLN A 288 14.34 22.98 34.98
N LEU A 289 14.97 23.31 33.86
CA LEU A 289 14.57 22.80 32.55
C LEU A 289 15.30 21.50 32.29
N LEU A 290 14.53 20.43 32.04
CA LEU A 290 15.00 19.15 31.53
C LEU A 290 14.64 19.08 30.05
N PHE A 291 15.62 18.96 29.16
CA PHE A 291 15.36 18.97 27.72
C PHE A 291 15.81 17.68 27.03
N PHE A 292 14.96 17.24 26.11
CA PHE A 292 15.11 16.03 25.32
C PHE A 292 15.03 16.41 23.84
N ARG A 293 16.01 15.95 23.05
CA ARG A 293 15.98 16.16 21.60
C ARG A 293 15.71 14.85 20.88
N PHE A 294 14.55 14.77 20.24
CA PHE A 294 14.25 13.68 19.33
C PHE A 294 14.90 13.97 17.97
N ALA A 295 15.42 12.93 17.31
CA ALA A 295 15.86 13.03 15.92
C ALA A 295 14.72 12.54 15.03
N HIS A 296 14.50 13.19 13.88
CA HIS A 296 13.56 12.73 12.84
C HIS A 296 12.06 12.83 13.20
N VAL A 297 11.66 13.85 13.97
CA VAL A 297 10.25 14.08 14.34
C VAL A 297 9.70 15.42 13.81
N ASP A 298 10.51 16.19 13.08
CA ASP A 298 10.09 17.46 12.45
C ASP A 298 9.21 17.22 11.21
#